data_AF-A0A926WGC8-F1
#
_entry.id   AF-A0A926WGC8-F1
#
_cell.length_a   1.000
_cell.length_b   1.000
_cell.length_c   1.000
_cell.angle_alpha   90.00
_cell.angle_beta   90.00
_cell.angle_gamma   90.00
#
_symmetry.space_group_name_H-M   'P 1'
#
loop_
_entity.id
_entity.type
_entity.pdbx_description
1 polymer ?
#
loop_
_entity_poly.entity_id
_entity_poly.type
_entity_poly.pdbx_seq_one_letter_code
_entity_poly.pdbx_strand_id
1 'polypeptide(L)'
;MRLKRWESPRKEGRNDKGRGGSARQRQLKKQRQMLRNKLKEAQKPENNQNNKQREGIETFPIFLRLRQIPDFSKKSGILNN
;
A
#
# COMPACT_ATOMS: atom_id res chain seq x y z
N MET A 1 9.80 -6.75 -19.26
CA MET A 1 10.63 -7.96 -19.05
C MET A 1 10.38 -8.93 -20.19
N ARG A 2 11.42 -9.48 -20.83
CA ARG A 2 11.29 -10.51 -21.86
C ARG A 2 11.18 -11.89 -21.19
N LEU A 3 10.20 -12.70 -21.57
CA LEU A 3 10.05 -14.08 -21.06
C LEU A 3 11.20 -14.98 -21.52
N LYS A 4 11.54 -15.99 -20.71
CA LYS A 4 12.52 -17.02 -21.10
C LYS A 4 11.92 -17.90 -22.20
N ARG A 5 12.75 -18.43 -23.11
CA ARG A 5 12.30 -19.22 -24.29
C ARG A 5 11.50 -20.49 -23.95
N TRP A 6 11.71 -21.04 -22.75
CA TRP A 6 11.00 -22.21 -22.24
C TRP A 6 9.81 -21.84 -21.34
N GLU A 7 9.53 -20.55 -21.20
CA GLU A 7 8.42 -20.04 -20.41
C GLU A 7 7.26 -19.72 -21.37
N SER A 8 6.23 -20.58 -21.39
CA SER A 8 4.99 -20.28 -22.13
C SER A 8 4.45 -18.93 -21.65
N PRO A 9 3.98 -18.02 -22.53
CA PRO A 9 3.40 -16.74 -22.17
C PRO A 9 2.43 -16.88 -21.00
N ARG A 10 2.91 -16.57 -19.79
CA ARG A 10 2.12 -16.71 -18.57
C ARG A 10 1.06 -15.63 -18.62
N LYS A 11 -0.15 -15.99 -19.09
CA LYS A 11 -1.29 -15.08 -19.05
C LYS A 11 -1.53 -14.67 -17.60
N GLU A 12 -1.56 -13.36 -17.36
CA GLU A 12 -1.99 -12.80 -16.09
C GLU A 12 -3.42 -13.30 -15.78
N GLY A 13 -3.70 -13.65 -14.52
CA GLY A 13 -5.03 -14.07 -14.07
C GLY A 13 -5.28 -15.58 -13.92
N ARG A 14 -4.26 -16.45 -14.06
CA ARG A 14 -4.38 -17.90 -13.75
C ARG A 14 -4.85 -18.17 -12.30
N ASN A 15 -4.52 -17.29 -11.37
CA ASN A 15 -4.85 -17.44 -9.95
C ASN A 15 -6.13 -16.72 -9.52
N ASP A 16 -6.79 -15.96 -10.39
CA ASP A 16 -7.97 -15.16 -10.02
C ASP A 16 -9.18 -16.03 -9.67
N LYS A 17 -9.29 -17.20 -10.31
CA LYS A 17 -10.36 -18.18 -10.08
C LYS A 17 -10.03 -19.22 -9.01
N GLY A 18 -8.80 -19.18 -8.46
CA GLY A 18 -8.35 -20.10 -7.41
C GLY A 18 -8.72 -19.64 -5.99
N ARG A 19 -8.43 -20.48 -4.99
CA ARG A 19 -8.65 -20.15 -3.57
C ARG A 19 -7.89 -18.89 -3.13
N GLY A 20 -6.67 -18.69 -3.66
CA GLY A 20 -5.86 -17.50 -3.39
C GLY A 20 -6.42 -16.22 -4.04
N GLY A 21 -6.86 -16.28 -5.30
CA GLY A 21 -7.44 -15.13 -5.99
C GLY A 21 -8.78 -14.71 -5.39
N SER A 22 -9.66 -15.66 -5.10
CA SER A 22 -10.94 -15.37 -4.46
C SER A 22 -10.78 -14.80 -3.04
N ALA A 23 -9.83 -15.30 -2.25
CA ALA A 23 -9.49 -14.72 -0.95
C ALA A 23 -8.99 -13.26 -1.09
N ARG A 24 -8.10 -12.99 -2.05
CA ARG A 24 -7.60 -11.64 -2.33
C ARG A 24 -8.72 -10.70 -2.79
N GLN A 25 -9.62 -11.14 -3.67
CA GLN A 25 -10.78 -10.36 -4.11
C GLN A 25 -11.69 -10.01 -2.94
N ARG A 26 -11.92 -10.95 -2.00
CA ARG A 26 -12.70 -10.69 -0.78
C ARG A 26 -12.03 -9.63 0.10
N GLN A 27 -10.71 -9.69 0.28
CA GLN A 27 -9.96 -8.68 1.03
C GLN A 27 -10.11 -7.29 0.39
N LEU A 28 -9.94 -7.18 -0.93
CA LEU A 28 -10.09 -5.93 -1.65
C LEU A 28 -11.52 -5.37 -1.55
N LYS A 29 -12.54 -6.24 -1.67
CA LYS A 29 -13.94 -5.84 -1.48
C LYS A 29 -14.19 -5.29 -0.07
N LYS A 30 -13.62 -5.93 0.96
CA LYS A 30 -13.73 -5.47 2.35
C LYS A 30 -13.07 -4.10 2.54
N GLN A 31 -11.86 -3.90 2.00
CA GLN A 31 -11.16 -2.61 2.06
C GLN A 31 -11.98 -1.48 1.40
N ARG A 32 -12.51 -1.73 0.19
CA ARG A 32 -13.35 -0.76 -0.53
C ARG A 32 -14.64 -0.44 0.22
N GLN A 33 -15.30 -1.45 0.80
CA GLN A 33 -16.53 -1.23 1.57
C GLN A 33 -16.26 -0.36 2.81
N MET A 34 -15.17 -0.64 3.53
CA MET A 34 -14.78 0.18 4.68
C MET A 34 -14.50 1.63 4.27
N LEU A 35 -13.79 1.85 3.15
CA LEU A 35 -13.56 3.19 2.62
C LEU A 35 -14.88 3.90 2.27
N ARG A 36 -15.82 3.21 1.62
CA ARG A 36 -17.13 3.77 1.28
C ARG A 36 -17.91 4.19 2.52
N ASN A 37 -17.88 3.40 3.59
CA ASN A 37 -18.54 3.75 4.84
C ASN A 37 -17.91 4.99 5.48
N LYS A 38 -16.57 5.05 5.57
CA LYS A 38 -15.85 6.22 6.10
C LYS A 38 -16.17 7.50 5.33
N LEU A 39 -16.20 7.44 4.00
CA LEU A 39 -16.52 8.60 3.17
C LEU A 39 -17.97 9.05 3.35
N LYS A 40 -18.91 8.11 3.53
CA LYS A 40 -20.31 8.43 3.83
C LYS A 40 -20.50 8.99 5.23
N GLU A 41 -19.78 8.46 6.22
CA GLU A 41 -19.80 8.96 7.60
C GLU A 41 -19.29 10.40 7.66
N ALA A 42 -18.21 10.72 6.95
CA ALA A 42 -17.67 12.08 6.87
C ALA A 42 -18.63 13.11 6.23
N GLN A 43 -19.63 12.65 5.47
CA GLN A 43 -20.61 13.52 4.82
C GLN A 43 -21.92 13.68 5.61
N LYS A 44 -22.10 12.94 6.71
CA LYS A 44 -23.28 13.09 7.55
C LYS A 44 -23.03 14.17 8.60
N PRO A 45 -23.96 15.12 8.80
CA PRO A 45 -23.87 16.03 9.93
C PRO A 45 -23.88 15.22 11.23
N GLU A 46 -22.84 15.41 12.03
CA GLU A 46 -22.58 14.81 13.34
C GLU A 46 -23.84 14.75 14.20
N ASN A 47 -24.30 13.54 14.51
CA ASN A 47 -25.33 13.31 15.53
C ASN A 47 -25.03 12.07 16.38
N ASN A 48 -23.79 11.57 16.39
CA ASN A 48 -23.45 10.42 17.22
C ASN A 48 -22.04 10.57 17.82
N GLN A 49 -22.02 11.32 18.92
CA GLN A 49 -21.05 11.15 19.99
C GLN A 49 -20.96 9.66 20.34
N ASN A 50 -19.86 9.01 20.01
CA ASN A 50 -19.47 7.77 20.68
C ASN A 50 -17.94 7.69 20.69
N ASN A 51 -17.39 8.13 21.84
CA ASN A 51 -16.05 7.86 22.28
C ASN A 51 -15.72 6.37 22.12
N LYS A 52 -14.86 6.06 21.16
CA LYS A 52 -14.09 4.82 21.21
C LYS A 52 -12.63 5.19 21.14
N GLN A 53 -12.08 5.47 22.31
CA GLN A 53 -10.63 5.48 22.55
C GLN A 53 -10.07 4.19 21.94
N ARG A 54 -9.36 4.34 20.82
CA ARG A 54 -8.48 3.31 20.28
C ARG A 54 -7.11 3.73 20.72
N GLU A 55 -6.63 3.09 21.78
CA GLU A 55 -5.28 3.26 22.29
C GLU A 55 -4.30 3.16 21.12
N GLY A 56 -3.49 4.21 20.99
CA GLY A 56 -2.66 4.48 19.84
C GLY A 56 -1.57 3.43 19.67
N ILE A 57 -1.80 2.49 18.76
CA ILE A 57 -0.71 2.10 17.88
C ILE A 57 -0.74 3.18 16.83
N GLU A 58 0.14 4.18 16.96
CA GLU A 58 0.43 5.09 15.87
C GLU A 58 0.95 4.24 14.72
N THR A 59 0.06 3.77 13.87
CA THR A 59 0.39 3.08 12.63
C THR A 59 0.90 4.12 11.66
N PHE A 60 1.99 4.81 12.02
CA PHE A 60 2.79 5.55 11.08
C PHE A 60 3.23 4.54 10.03
N PRO A 61 2.84 4.74 8.77
CA PRO A 61 3.19 3.77 7.75
C PRO A 61 4.71 3.66 7.65
N ILE A 62 5.23 2.44 7.82
CA ILE A 62 6.67 2.13 7.81
C ILE A 62 7.33 2.66 6.51
N PHE A 63 6.58 2.75 5.41
CA PHE A 63 7.06 3.30 4.14
C PHE A 63 7.39 4.80 4.17
N LEU A 64 6.85 5.58 5.11
CA LEU A 64 7.24 6.99 5.29
C LEU A 64 8.59 7.14 6.02
N ARG A 65 9.02 6.13 6.77
CA ARG A 65 10.28 6.16 7.53
C ARG A 65 11.53 5.99 6.66
N LEU A 66 11.39 5.39 5.48
CA LEU A 66 12.51 5.00 4.61
C LEU A 66 12.93 6.06 3.57
N ARG A 67 12.41 7.29 3.65
CA ARG A 67 12.71 8.37 2.68
C ARG A 67 13.95 9.21 3.01
N GLN A 68 14.86 8.73 3.85
CA GLN A 68 16.17 9.36 4.10
C GLN A 68 17.27 8.50 3.49
N ILE A 69 17.37 8.54 2.16
CA ILE A 69 18.63 8.20 1.48
C ILE A 69 19.37 9.53 1.36
N PRO A 70 20.54 9.72 2.00
CA PRO A 70 21.38 10.87 1.69
C PRO A 70 21.92 10.72 0.28
N ASP A 71 21.66 11.70 -0.58
CA ASP A 71 22.24 11.79 -1.91
C ASP A 71 23.77 11.84 -1.78
N PHE A 72 24.45 10.76 -2.16
CA PHE A 72 25.91 10.72 -2.29
C PHE A 72 26.35 11.43 -3.58
N SER A 73 26.01 12.71 -3.71
CA SER A 73 26.48 13.55 -4.80
C SER A 73 27.30 14.70 -4.21
N LYS A 74 28.63 14.50 -4.24
CA LYS A 74 29.74 15.47 -4.32
C LYS A 74 30.96 14.97 -3.54
N LYS A 75 31.81 14.19 -4.21
CA LYS A 75 33.23 14.08 -3.90
C LYS A 75 34.04 14.15 -5.19
N SER A 76 34.34 15.36 -5.63
CA SER A 76 35.50 15.66 -6.46
C SER A 76 35.84 17.13 -6.29
N GLY A 77 36.61 17.40 -5.25
CA GLY A 77 37.19 18.72 -5.00
C GLY A 77 38.42 18.53 -4.12
N ILE A 78 39.55 19.03 -4.62
CA ILE A 78 40.87 19.17 -3.97
C ILE A 78 41.82 18.00 -4.21
N LEU A 79 42.63 18.15 -5.27
CA LEU A 79 44.04 17.74 -5.25
C LEU A 79 44.85 18.98 -5.64
N ASN A 80 45.41 19.64 -4.64
CA ASN A 80 46.55 20.55 -4.76
C ASN A 80 47.76 19.80 -4.22
N ASN A 81 48.76 19.60 -5.09
CA ASN A 81 50.21 19.66 -4.88
C ASN A 81 50.91 18.95 -6.04
#